data_AF-A0A951DEL8-F1
#
_entry.id   AF-A0A951DEL8-F1
#
_cell.length_a   1.000
_cell.length_b   1.000
_cell.length_c   1.000
_cell.angle_alpha   90.00
_cell.angle_beta   90.00
_cell.angle_gamma   90.00
#
_symmetry.space_group_name_H-M   'P 1'
#
loop_
_entity.id
_entity.type
_entity.pdbx_description
1 polymer ?
#
loop_
_entity_poly.entity_id
_entity_poly.type
_entity_poly.pdbx_seq_one_letter_code
_entity_poly.pdbx_strand_id
1 'polypeptide(L)'
;MKKLVIYSLAALVLAALALSSILASYQRRLLRQEATLQKRLRDLSDQNDKLEAELHRLALLAGRDVLQRRIEKEVQEIRGLKFLRPLQYKRLSREELPAYLKRDMLASYTPEEFQDYLESLAAMGFLPEGGDLEKTLIDLLGEQIAAFYDPREAALYTFETFDIDRTTDQTIYAHELTHALQDQHFGLLRNTPLE
;
A
#
# COMPACT_ATOMS: atom_id res chain seq x y z
N MET A 1 -12.56 -75.35 53.07
CA MET A 1 -11.60 -75.21 51.95
C MET A 1 -12.17 -74.51 50.71
N LYS A 2 -13.33 -74.92 50.15
CA LYS A 2 -13.90 -74.27 48.93
C LYS A 2 -14.12 -72.75 49.04
N LYS A 3 -14.66 -72.25 50.16
CA LYS A 3 -14.93 -70.80 50.34
C LYS A 3 -13.65 -69.93 50.35
N LEU A 4 -12.56 -70.42 50.95
CA LEU A 4 -11.28 -69.68 51.04
C LEU A 4 -10.62 -69.52 49.66
N VAL A 5 -10.69 -70.56 48.82
CA VAL A 5 -10.22 -70.52 47.43
C VAL A 5 -11.07 -69.57 46.59
N ILE A 6 -12.39 -69.55 46.80
CA ILE A 6 -13.29 -68.62 46.10
C ILE A 6 -12.96 -67.16 46.46
N TYR A 7 -12.70 -66.86 47.73
CA TYR A 7 -12.34 -65.50 48.16
C TYR A 7 -10.97 -65.04 47.64
N SER A 8 -9.94 -65.91 47.61
CA SER A 8 -8.64 -65.53 47.06
C SER A 8 -8.69 -65.30 45.54
N LEU A 9 -9.45 -66.12 44.82
CA LEU A 9 -9.68 -65.95 43.39
C LEU A 9 -10.41 -64.63 43.10
N ALA A 10 -11.44 -64.31 43.90
CA ALA A 10 -12.18 -63.05 43.79
C ALA A 10 -11.28 -61.83 44.05
N ALA A 11 -10.40 -61.89 45.06
CA ALA A 11 -9.46 -60.81 45.35
C ALA A 11 -8.43 -60.58 44.21
N LEU A 12 -7.91 -61.65 43.61
CA LEU A 12 -7.00 -61.57 42.46
C LEU A 12 -7.68 -60.95 41.23
N VAL A 13 -8.93 -61.33 40.96
CA VAL A 13 -9.73 -60.76 39.87
C VAL A 13 -9.96 -59.26 40.11
N LEU A 14 -10.32 -58.86 41.33
CA LEU A 14 -10.50 -57.45 41.69
C LEU A 14 -9.21 -56.63 41.54
N ALA A 15 -8.06 -57.16 41.98
CA ALA A 15 -6.77 -56.50 41.83
C ALA A 15 -6.37 -56.34 40.35
N ALA A 16 -6.62 -57.36 39.52
CA ALA A 16 -6.38 -57.29 38.08
C ALA A 16 -7.28 -56.25 37.39
N LEU A 17 -8.54 -56.14 37.78
CA LEU A 17 -9.47 -55.12 37.29
C LEU A 17 -9.07 -53.70 37.74
N ALA A 18 -8.57 -53.53 38.96
CA ALA A 18 -8.07 -52.25 39.43
C ALA A 18 -6.83 -51.80 38.65
N LEU A 19 -5.87 -52.72 38.43
CA LEU A 19 -4.65 -52.43 37.67
C LEU A 19 -4.95 -52.11 36.20
N SER A 20 -5.86 -52.86 35.57
CA SER A 20 -6.27 -52.59 34.18
C SER A 20 -6.97 -51.23 34.05
N SER A 21 -7.79 -50.86 35.04
CA SER A 21 -8.43 -49.54 35.11
C SER A 21 -7.40 -48.41 35.26
N ILE A 22 -6.39 -48.57 36.12
CA ILE A 22 -5.30 -47.60 36.29
C ILE A 22 -4.51 -47.44 34.99
N LEU A 23 -4.09 -48.54 34.36
CA LEU A 23 -3.36 -48.51 33.08
C LEU A 23 -4.19 -47.86 31.98
N ALA A 24 -5.49 -48.20 31.87
CA ALA A 24 -6.40 -47.58 30.93
C ALA A 24 -6.59 -46.08 31.20
N SER A 25 -6.58 -45.65 32.47
CA SER A 25 -6.64 -44.24 32.84
C SER A 25 -5.36 -43.48 32.46
N TYR A 26 -4.20 -44.11 32.64
CA TYR A 26 -2.90 -43.56 32.28
C TYR A 26 -2.77 -43.41 30.76
N GLN A 27 -3.11 -44.45 29.99
CA GLN A 27 -3.14 -44.40 28.53
C GLN A 27 -4.09 -43.32 28.00
N ARG A 28 -5.29 -43.19 28.58
CA ARG A 28 -6.23 -42.12 28.22
C ARG A 28 -5.67 -40.72 28.51
N ARG A 29 -4.96 -40.53 29.62
CA ARG A 29 -4.30 -39.25 29.94
C ARG A 29 -3.18 -38.95 28.94
N LEU A 30 -2.36 -39.94 28.60
CA LEU A 30 -1.27 -39.79 27.63
C LEU A 30 -1.80 -39.38 26.26
N LEU A 31 -2.82 -40.08 25.75
CA LEU A 31 -3.46 -39.77 24.46
C LEU A 31 -4.08 -38.37 24.45
N ARG A 32 -4.69 -37.93 25.55
CA ARG A 32 -5.23 -36.56 25.68
C ARG A 32 -4.11 -35.52 25.66
N GLN A 33 -2.98 -35.79 26.31
CA GLN A 33 -1.82 -34.89 26.30
C GLN A 33 -1.23 -34.79 24.89
N GLU A 34 -1.06 -35.92 24.20
CA GLU A 34 -0.55 -35.96 22.82
C GLU A 34 -1.46 -35.17 21.87
N ALA A 35 -2.78 -35.40 21.93
CA ALA A 35 -3.74 -34.65 21.12
C ALA A 35 -3.69 -33.13 21.41
N THR A 36 -3.48 -32.75 22.68
CA THR A 36 -3.34 -31.34 23.08
C THR A 36 -2.05 -30.73 22.52
N LEU A 37 -0.94 -31.46 22.58
CA LEU A 37 0.35 -31.01 22.05
C LEU A 37 0.31 -30.89 20.52
N GLN A 38 -0.28 -31.87 19.83
CA GLN A 38 -0.46 -31.83 18.38
C GLN A 38 -1.36 -30.66 17.95
N LYS A 39 -2.37 -30.30 18.74
CA LYS A 39 -3.17 -29.11 18.49
C LYS A 39 -2.31 -27.85 18.62
N ARG A 40 -1.56 -27.70 19.71
CA ARG A 40 -0.68 -26.54 19.92
C ARG A 40 0.40 -26.39 18.85
N LEU A 41 0.98 -27.49 18.38
CA LEU A 41 1.97 -27.46 17.30
C LEU A 41 1.38 -26.94 16.00
N ARG A 42 0.15 -27.36 15.66
CA ARG A 42 -0.57 -26.82 14.50
C ARG A 42 -0.88 -25.34 14.66
N ASP A 43 -1.43 -24.95 15.81
CA ASP A 43 -1.74 -23.54 16.09
C ASP A 43 -0.49 -22.65 15.99
N LEU A 44 0.67 -23.11 16.50
CA LEU A 44 1.95 -22.41 16.39
C LEU A 44 2.48 -22.37 14.95
N SER A 45 2.33 -23.45 14.20
CA SER A 45 2.72 -23.49 12.77
C SER A 45 1.91 -22.46 11.98
N ASP A 46 0.59 -22.43 12.16
CA ASP A 46 -0.29 -21.49 11.48
C ASP A 46 0.03 -20.02 11.87
N GLN A 47 0.46 -19.80 13.12
CA GLN A 47 0.92 -18.48 13.56
C GLN A 47 2.24 -18.08 12.91
N ASN A 48 3.19 -19.00 12.78
CA ASN A 48 4.45 -18.73 12.10
C ASN A 48 4.21 -18.37 10.63
N ASP A 49 3.38 -19.12 9.91
CA ASP A 49 3.07 -18.85 8.50
C ASP A 49 2.46 -17.44 8.32
N LYS A 50 1.58 -17.03 9.25
CA LYS A 50 1.00 -15.67 9.25
C LYS A 50 2.04 -14.60 9.54
N LEU A 51 2.93 -14.83 10.51
CA LEU A 51 4.00 -13.89 10.85
C LEU A 51 5.00 -13.75 9.71
N GLU A 52 5.33 -14.82 9.00
CA GLU A 52 6.19 -14.78 7.81
C GLU A 52 5.56 -13.96 6.67
N ALA A 53 4.26 -14.14 6.41
CA ALA A 53 3.54 -13.34 5.44
C ALA A 53 3.48 -11.85 5.83
N GLU A 54 3.28 -11.56 7.12
CA GLU A 54 3.27 -10.19 7.64
C GLU A 54 4.66 -9.54 7.58
N LEU A 55 5.72 -10.28 7.92
CA LEU A 55 7.11 -9.84 7.74
C LEU A 55 7.43 -9.54 6.28
N HIS A 56 6.98 -10.39 5.34
CA HIS A 56 7.17 -10.14 3.91
C HIS A 56 6.42 -8.87 3.45
N ARG A 57 5.17 -8.68 3.90
CA ARG A 57 4.39 -7.47 3.63
C ARG A 57 5.07 -6.22 4.20
N LEU A 58 5.58 -6.29 5.43
CA LEU A 58 6.31 -5.20 6.07
C LEU A 58 7.63 -4.91 5.35
N ALA A 59 8.35 -5.92 4.89
CA ALA A 59 9.57 -5.75 4.10
C ALA A 59 9.28 -5.09 2.74
N LEU A 60 8.16 -5.42 2.08
CA LEU A 60 7.69 -4.75 0.87
C LEU A 60 7.35 -3.27 1.11
N LEU A 61 6.68 -2.97 2.22
CA LEU A 61 6.37 -1.59 2.62
C LEU A 61 7.65 -0.81 2.98
N ALA A 62 8.56 -1.44 3.71
CA ALA A 62 9.85 -0.86 4.09
C ALA A 62 10.77 -0.66 2.88
N GLY A 63 10.78 -1.59 1.92
CA GLY A 63 11.61 -1.51 0.70
C GLY A 63 11.23 -0.35 -0.21
N ARG A 64 9.92 -0.12 -0.44
CA ARG A 64 9.43 1.07 -1.16
C ARG A 64 9.82 2.36 -0.44
N ASP A 65 9.69 2.38 0.88
CA ASP A 65 10.04 3.52 1.72
C ASP A 65 11.57 3.78 1.75
N VAL A 66 12.41 2.75 1.61
CA VAL A 66 13.87 2.91 1.47
C VAL A 66 14.23 3.56 0.13
N LEU A 67 13.66 3.08 -0.98
CA LEU A 67 13.97 3.62 -2.30
C LEU A 67 13.42 5.05 -2.48
N GLN A 68 12.20 5.31 -2.01
CA GLN A 68 11.64 6.67 -1.99
C GLN A 68 12.52 7.62 -1.18
N ARG A 69 12.89 7.26 0.05
CA ARG A 69 13.78 8.08 0.88
C ARG A 69 15.16 8.29 0.26
N ARG A 70 15.69 7.30 -0.45
CA ARG A 70 16.96 7.46 -1.19
C ARG A 70 16.81 8.53 -2.26
N ILE A 71 15.76 8.47 -3.08
CA ILE A 71 15.52 9.45 -4.15
C ILE A 71 15.25 10.84 -3.56
N GLU A 72 14.44 10.95 -2.50
CA GLU A 72 14.23 12.22 -1.78
C GLU A 72 15.55 12.83 -1.30
N LYS A 73 16.46 12.01 -0.77
CA LYS A 73 17.78 12.48 -0.32
C LYS A 73 18.64 12.93 -1.50
N GLU A 74 18.70 12.14 -2.58
CA GLU A 74 19.47 12.46 -3.78
C GLU A 74 18.99 13.75 -4.45
N VAL A 75 17.67 13.93 -4.59
CA VAL A 75 17.09 15.15 -5.15
C VAL A 75 17.45 16.36 -4.28
N GLN A 76 17.34 16.27 -2.95
CA GLN A 76 17.76 17.35 -2.06
C GLN A 76 19.25 17.71 -2.20
N GLU A 77 20.13 16.71 -2.35
CA GLU A 77 21.56 16.90 -2.55
C GLU A 77 21.86 17.55 -3.91
N ILE A 78 21.27 17.05 -4.99
CA ILE A 78 21.45 17.57 -6.35
C ILE A 78 20.94 19.00 -6.47
N ARG A 79 19.77 19.29 -5.87
CA ARG A 79 19.14 20.62 -5.93
C ARG A 79 19.76 21.60 -4.93
N GLY A 80 20.52 21.13 -3.95
CA GLY A 80 21.06 21.96 -2.87
C GLY A 80 20.00 22.51 -1.93
N LEU A 81 18.81 21.89 -1.89
CA LEU A 81 17.66 22.32 -1.09
C LEU A 81 17.23 21.20 -0.14
N LYS A 82 16.77 21.55 1.06
CA LYS A 82 16.19 20.59 2.02
C LYS A 82 14.68 20.75 2.09
N PHE A 83 13.94 19.67 2.30
CA PHE A 83 12.52 19.81 2.62
C PHE A 83 12.36 20.58 3.94
N LEU A 84 11.63 21.70 3.88
CA LEU A 84 11.32 22.55 5.03
C LEU A 84 10.18 21.96 5.86
N ARG A 85 9.32 21.16 5.22
CA ARG A 85 8.19 20.46 5.84
C ARG A 85 7.96 19.09 5.16
N PRO A 86 7.36 18.12 5.87
CA PRO A 86 7.00 16.83 5.29
C PRO A 86 6.11 17.00 4.06
N LEU A 87 6.35 16.19 3.03
CA LEU A 87 5.48 16.12 1.86
C LEU A 87 4.24 15.29 2.13
N GLN A 88 3.11 15.72 1.57
CA GLN A 88 1.90 14.92 1.54
C GLN A 88 1.90 14.06 0.29
N TYR A 89 1.59 12.78 0.46
CA TYR A 89 1.46 11.83 -0.63
C TYR A 89 0.00 11.43 -0.77
N LYS A 90 -0.55 11.56 -1.97
CA LYS A 90 -1.92 11.18 -2.29
C LYS A 90 -1.95 10.23 -3.47
N ARG A 91 -3.02 9.44 -3.54
CA ARG A 91 -3.34 8.65 -4.72
C ARG A 91 -4.59 9.19 -5.38
N LEU A 92 -4.56 9.21 -6.71
CA LEU A 92 -5.70 9.54 -7.56
C LEU A 92 -5.95 8.37 -8.50
N SER A 93 -7.21 8.03 -8.75
CA SER A 93 -7.55 7.04 -9.77
C SER A 93 -7.45 7.65 -11.18
N ARG A 94 -7.34 6.81 -12.21
CA ARG A 94 -7.30 7.29 -13.60
C ARG A 94 -8.63 7.89 -14.04
N GLU A 95 -9.72 7.41 -13.46
CA GLU A 95 -11.08 7.85 -13.69
C GLU A 95 -11.36 9.21 -13.04
N GLU A 96 -10.65 9.55 -11.96
CA GLU A 96 -10.77 10.84 -11.25
C GLU A 96 -9.95 11.96 -11.92
N LEU A 97 -8.91 11.61 -12.69
CA LEU A 97 -7.99 12.56 -13.29
C LEU A 97 -8.66 13.59 -14.23
N PRO A 98 -9.60 13.23 -15.12
CA PRO A 98 -10.28 14.22 -15.97
C PRO A 98 -11.00 15.31 -15.18
N ALA A 99 -11.68 14.93 -14.09
CA ALA A 99 -12.37 15.88 -13.23
C ALA A 99 -11.39 16.77 -12.46
N TYR A 100 -10.27 16.21 -12.01
CA TYR A 100 -9.20 16.98 -11.38
C TYR A 100 -8.61 18.01 -12.34
N LEU A 101 -8.25 17.62 -13.57
CA LEU A 101 -7.68 18.51 -14.59
C LEU A 101 -8.65 19.62 -14.96
N LYS A 102 -9.93 19.30 -15.18
CA LYS A 102 -10.96 20.30 -15.47
C LYS A 102 -11.08 21.33 -14.35
N ARG A 103 -11.10 20.87 -13.09
CA ARG A 103 -11.13 21.75 -11.92
C ARG A 103 -9.89 22.66 -11.88
N ASP A 104 -8.71 22.10 -12.15
CA ASP A 104 -7.45 22.84 -12.10
C ASP A 104 -7.38 23.93 -13.18
N MET A 105 -7.83 23.63 -14.40
CA MET A 105 -7.91 24.59 -15.50
C MET A 105 -8.89 25.72 -15.19
N LEU A 106 -10.10 25.39 -14.71
CA LEU A 106 -11.09 26.39 -14.33
C LEU A 106 -10.71 27.20 -13.07
N ALA A 107 -9.67 26.80 -12.33
CA ALA A 107 -9.10 27.62 -11.27
C ALA A 107 -8.23 28.76 -11.82
N SER A 108 -7.82 28.69 -13.09
CA SER A 108 -6.91 29.64 -13.73
C SER A 108 -7.56 30.41 -14.89
N TYR A 109 -8.65 29.90 -15.46
CA TYR A 109 -9.38 30.50 -16.57
C TYR A 109 -10.87 30.61 -16.26
N THR A 110 -11.51 31.68 -16.73
CA THR A 110 -12.96 31.69 -16.90
C THR A 110 -13.39 30.68 -17.97
N PRO A 111 -14.66 30.22 -17.97
CA PRO A 111 -15.16 29.32 -19.00
C PRO A 111 -14.95 29.87 -20.42
N GLU A 112 -15.15 31.18 -20.61
CA GLU A 112 -14.97 31.85 -21.90
C GLU A 112 -13.49 31.86 -22.33
N GLU A 113 -12.57 32.28 -21.45
CA GLU A 113 -11.12 32.26 -21.74
C GLU A 113 -10.60 30.86 -22.06
N PHE A 114 -11.15 29.84 -21.37
CA PHE A 114 -10.76 28.46 -21.63
C PHE A 114 -11.25 27.97 -23.00
N GLN A 115 -12.44 28.38 -23.44
CA GLN A 115 -12.91 28.08 -24.81
C GLN A 115 -12.05 28.78 -25.86
N ASP A 116 -11.75 30.07 -25.69
CA ASP A 116 -10.88 30.81 -26.62
C ASP A 116 -9.48 30.17 -26.73
N TYR A 117 -8.95 29.65 -25.62
CA TYR A 117 -7.70 28.89 -25.60
C TYR A 117 -7.79 27.59 -26.40
N LEU A 118 -8.86 26.81 -26.23
CA LEU A 118 -9.09 25.57 -26.98
C LEU A 118 -9.23 25.83 -28.49
N GLU A 119 -9.98 26.85 -28.87
CA GLU A 119 -10.16 27.25 -30.27
C GLU A 119 -8.83 27.70 -30.90
N SER A 120 -8.01 28.43 -30.14
CA SER A 120 -6.67 28.83 -30.59
C SER A 120 -5.77 27.62 -30.84
N LEU A 121 -5.80 26.61 -29.96
CA LEU A 121 -5.06 25.36 -30.15
C LEU A 121 -5.54 24.59 -31.38
N ALA A 122 -6.85 24.56 -31.63
CA ALA A 122 -7.42 23.93 -32.82
C ALA A 122 -7.00 24.67 -34.10
N ALA A 123 -7.08 26.00 -34.13
CA ALA A 123 -6.68 26.83 -35.27
C ALA A 123 -5.18 26.70 -35.62
N MET A 124 -4.33 26.44 -34.63
CA MET A 124 -2.91 26.17 -34.83
C MET A 124 -2.61 24.71 -35.24
N GLY A 125 -3.62 23.83 -35.26
CA GLY A 125 -3.49 22.42 -35.60
C GLY A 125 -2.96 21.54 -34.48
N PHE A 126 -2.95 22.02 -33.22
CA PHE A 126 -2.59 21.21 -32.05
C PHE A 126 -3.74 20.33 -31.57
N LEU A 127 -4.99 20.75 -31.82
CA LEU A 127 -6.19 19.96 -31.60
C LEU A 127 -6.92 19.76 -32.93
N PRO A 128 -7.68 18.66 -33.10
CA PRO A 128 -8.50 18.46 -34.28
C PRO A 128 -9.56 19.55 -34.40
N GLU A 129 -9.78 20.07 -35.60
CA GLU A 129 -10.85 21.03 -35.86
C GLU A 129 -12.23 20.37 -35.70
N GLY A 130 -13.13 21.01 -34.95
CA GLY A 130 -14.45 20.50 -34.65
C GLY A 130 -14.47 19.36 -33.62
N GLY A 131 -15.65 19.11 -33.03
CA GLY A 131 -15.81 18.11 -31.96
C GLY A 131 -15.66 18.69 -30.56
N ASP A 132 -15.39 17.82 -29.58
CA ASP A 132 -15.23 18.19 -28.17
C ASP A 132 -13.74 18.45 -27.87
N LEU A 133 -13.33 19.71 -28.06
CA LEU A 133 -11.95 20.16 -27.86
C LEU A 133 -11.50 20.01 -26.40
N GLU A 134 -12.39 20.31 -25.45
CA GLU A 134 -12.11 20.17 -24.01
C GLU A 134 -11.80 18.72 -23.68
N LYS A 135 -12.68 17.78 -24.07
CA LYS A 135 -12.47 16.36 -23.83
C LYS A 135 -11.18 15.89 -24.47
N THR A 136 -10.91 16.30 -25.70
CA THR A 136 -9.70 15.91 -26.43
C THR A 136 -8.43 16.36 -25.70
N LEU A 137 -8.40 17.61 -25.22
CA LEU A 137 -7.26 18.12 -24.47
C LEU A 137 -7.11 17.40 -23.12
N ILE A 138 -8.20 17.19 -22.39
CA ILE A 138 -8.17 16.51 -21.09
C ILE A 138 -7.69 15.06 -21.23
N ASP A 139 -8.16 14.33 -22.24
CA ASP A 139 -7.72 12.96 -22.51
C ASP A 139 -6.22 12.93 -22.83
N LEU A 140 -5.76 13.83 -23.72
CA LEU A 140 -4.35 13.95 -24.09
C LEU A 140 -3.46 14.24 -22.89
N LEU A 141 -3.82 15.23 -22.06
CA LEU A 141 -3.08 15.56 -20.85
C LEU A 141 -3.11 14.40 -19.84
N GLY A 142 -4.27 13.74 -19.69
CA GLY A 142 -4.45 12.63 -18.77
C GLY A 142 -3.56 11.43 -19.08
N GLU A 143 -3.36 11.12 -20.36
CA GLU A 143 -2.47 10.03 -20.81
C GLU A 143 -1.00 10.29 -20.45
N GLN A 144 -0.56 11.55 -20.42
CA GLN A 144 0.84 11.92 -20.20
C GLN A 144 1.22 12.01 -18.71
N ILE A 145 0.23 12.15 -17.82
CA ILE A 145 0.48 12.35 -16.40
C ILE A 145 0.67 11.00 -15.69
N ALA A 146 1.92 10.63 -15.39
CA ALA A 146 2.23 9.42 -14.63
C ALA A 146 2.34 9.66 -13.10
N ALA A 147 2.61 10.90 -12.69
CA ALA A 147 2.49 11.45 -11.34
C ALA A 147 2.53 12.98 -11.49
N PHE A 148 2.15 13.73 -10.45
CA PHE A 148 2.26 15.19 -10.45
C PHE A 148 2.31 15.77 -9.03
N TYR A 149 2.98 16.91 -8.85
CA TYR A 149 2.91 17.71 -7.63
C TYR A 149 1.92 18.88 -7.79
N ASP A 150 0.96 18.97 -6.87
CA ASP A 150 0.03 20.10 -6.78
C ASP A 150 0.51 21.11 -5.71
N PRO A 151 0.94 22.32 -6.10
CA PRO A 151 1.38 23.33 -5.14
C PRO A 151 0.22 23.94 -4.33
N ARG A 152 -1.04 23.88 -4.81
CA ARG A 152 -2.22 24.40 -4.09
C ARG A 152 -2.51 23.53 -2.88
N GLU A 153 -2.34 22.23 -3.04
CA GLU A 153 -2.56 21.23 -1.99
C GLU A 153 -1.26 20.83 -1.26
N ALA A 154 -0.11 21.29 -1.77
CA ALA A 154 1.22 20.89 -1.32
C ALA A 154 1.40 19.36 -1.25
N ALA A 155 0.88 18.65 -2.25
CA ALA A 155 0.80 17.20 -2.27
C ALA A 155 1.31 16.61 -3.59
N LEU A 156 2.04 15.50 -3.49
CA LEU A 156 2.47 14.69 -4.62
C LEU A 156 1.45 13.57 -4.85
N TYR A 157 0.88 13.55 -6.05
CA TYR A 157 -0.12 12.61 -6.50
C TYR A 157 0.50 11.50 -7.34
N THR A 158 0.16 10.26 -7.02
CA THR A 158 0.52 9.06 -7.80
C THR A 158 -0.73 8.27 -8.17
N PHE A 159 -0.63 7.39 -9.16
CA PHE A 159 -1.73 6.51 -9.57
C PHE A 159 -1.47 5.08 -9.10
N GLU A 160 -2.48 4.22 -9.18
CA GLU A 160 -2.34 2.80 -8.84
C GLU A 160 -1.27 2.09 -9.67
N THR A 161 -1.05 2.56 -10.90
CA THR A 161 -0.04 2.01 -11.80
C THR A 161 1.37 2.47 -11.47
N PHE A 162 1.57 3.43 -10.56
CA PHE A 162 2.90 3.93 -10.18
C PHE A 162 3.66 2.88 -9.37
N ASP A 163 4.88 2.58 -9.81
CA ASP A 163 5.76 1.60 -9.19
C ASP A 163 7.19 2.13 -9.10
N ILE A 164 7.63 2.42 -7.88
CA ILE A 164 8.93 3.01 -7.61
C ILE A 164 10.10 2.11 -8.03
N ASP A 165 9.88 0.81 -8.24
CA ASP A 165 10.94 -0.07 -8.74
C ASP A 165 11.22 0.14 -10.24
N ARG A 166 10.29 0.77 -10.99
CA ARG A 166 10.49 1.13 -12.40
C ARG A 166 11.33 2.40 -12.53
N THR A 167 12.41 2.33 -13.32
CA THR A 167 13.32 3.47 -13.52
C THR A 167 12.63 4.72 -14.08
N THR A 168 11.63 4.55 -14.95
CA THR A 168 10.82 5.67 -15.46
C THR A 168 10.09 6.40 -14.32
N ASP A 169 9.49 5.64 -13.42
CA ASP A 169 8.71 6.18 -12.31
C ASP A 169 9.60 6.81 -11.25
N GLN A 170 10.81 6.28 -11.04
CA GLN A 170 11.83 6.95 -10.21
C GLN A 170 12.20 8.32 -10.77
N THR A 171 12.35 8.43 -12.09
CA THR A 171 12.69 9.70 -12.76
C THR A 171 11.54 10.70 -12.63
N ILE A 172 10.31 10.25 -12.87
CA ILE A 172 9.11 11.07 -12.72
C ILE A 172 8.97 11.51 -11.25
N TYR A 173 9.15 10.60 -10.30
CA TYR A 173 9.10 10.92 -8.88
C TYR A 173 10.17 11.94 -8.49
N ALA A 174 11.40 11.81 -8.98
CA ALA A 174 12.45 12.81 -8.76
C ALA A 174 12.10 14.18 -9.36
N HIS A 175 11.43 14.20 -10.52
CA HIS A 175 10.91 15.43 -11.14
C HIS A 175 9.85 16.08 -10.24
N GLU A 176 8.88 15.33 -9.74
CA GLU A 176 7.83 15.86 -8.86
C GLU A 176 8.38 16.32 -7.50
N LEU A 177 9.35 15.61 -6.94
CA LEU A 177 10.06 16.04 -5.73
C LEU A 177 10.81 17.36 -5.95
N THR A 178 11.30 17.61 -7.17
CA THR A 178 11.92 18.88 -7.51
C THR A 178 10.91 20.02 -7.48
N HIS A 179 9.73 19.83 -8.05
CA HIS A 179 8.63 20.82 -7.95
C HIS A 179 8.25 21.07 -6.50
N ALA A 180 8.18 20.01 -5.69
CA ALA A 180 7.85 20.13 -4.28
C ALA A 180 8.92 20.91 -3.49
N LEU A 181 10.22 20.70 -3.76
CA LEU A 181 11.29 21.50 -3.18
C LEU A 181 11.20 22.97 -3.63
N GLN A 182 10.93 23.20 -4.91
CA GLN A 182 10.80 24.55 -5.45
C GLN A 182 9.63 25.29 -4.81
N ASP A 183 8.48 24.64 -4.62
CA ASP A 183 7.34 25.24 -3.93
C ASP A 183 7.66 25.57 -2.47
N GLN A 184 8.31 24.66 -1.74
CA GLN A 184 8.65 24.93 -0.35
C GLN A 184 9.62 26.10 -0.17
N HIS A 185 10.58 26.28 -1.08
CA HIS A 185 11.60 27.34 -0.97
C HIS A 185 11.19 28.65 -1.61
N PHE A 186 10.43 28.59 -2.70
CA PHE A 186 10.16 29.75 -3.55
C PHE A 186 8.67 30.04 -3.72
N GLY A 187 7.76 29.19 -3.24
CA GLY A 187 6.31 29.38 -3.34
C GLY A 187 5.83 29.52 -4.78
N LEU A 188 5.59 28.40 -5.47
CA LEU A 188 5.31 28.40 -6.91
C LEU A 188 4.05 29.20 -7.27
N LEU A 189 3.04 29.16 -6.40
CA LEU A 189 1.79 29.94 -6.60
C LEU A 189 1.89 31.40 -6.19
N ARG A 190 2.91 31.76 -5.40
CA ARG A 190 3.09 33.12 -4.88
C ARG A 190 4.00 33.97 -5.76
N ASN A 191 4.87 33.32 -6.53
CA ASN A 191 5.95 33.95 -7.29
C ASN A 191 5.80 33.82 -8.82
N THR A 192 4.61 33.53 -9.34
CA THR A 192 4.27 33.72 -10.76
C THR A 192 3.68 35.13 -10.95
N PRO A 193 4.45 36.13 -11.42
CA PRO A 193 3.92 37.44 -11.71
C PRO A 193 3.25 37.37 -13.08
N LEU A 194 1.92 37.22 -13.08
CA LEU A 194 1.05 37.54 -14.22
C LEU A 194 -0.08 38.47 -13.80
N GLU A 195 0.19 39.34 -12.80
CA GLU A 195 -0.56 40.57 -12.56
C GLU A 195 0.27 41.78 -13.00
#